data_AF-A0A9D6I3K3-F1
#
_entry.id   AF-A0A9D6I3K3-F1
#
_cell.length_a   1.000
_cell.length_b   1.000
_cell.length_c   1.000
_cell.angle_alpha   90.00
_cell.angle_beta   90.00
_cell.angle_gamma   90.00
#
_symmetry.space_group_name_H-M   'P 1'
#
loop_
_entity.id
_entity.type
_entity.pdbx_description
1 polymer ?
#
loop_
_entity_poly.entity_id
_entity_poly.type
_entity_poly.pdbx_seq_one_letter_code
_entity_poly.pdbx_strand_id
1 'polypeptide(L)'
;HGDHNNAALIRGHPVVLRGLTEGGRDWNPIRYQHKDVSLVSVPVYHDEQQGRLRGKNTMIAVELGGLRVAHLSDMGHLPTEAQYQALGRVEVLLVPVGGHFSIDGRQAREIVERLRPRIAIPIHSKTAATATWPIEDERAFVEGYPRVRRLGGPRVTLALTALPSPHGDLGARATEVGRGDRGYSAGRAVLHLLAPSRKNPSPAPGASV
;
A
#
# COMPACT_ATOMS: atom_id res chain seq x y z
N HIS A 1 -13.87 -5.54 -1.34
CA HIS A 1 -12.93 -6.29 -2.17
C HIS A 1 -12.60 -7.63 -1.55
N GLY A 2 -12.82 -8.73 -2.28
CA GLY A 2 -12.56 -10.10 -1.82
C GLY A 2 -11.18 -10.65 -2.25
N ASP A 3 -10.47 -9.92 -3.09
CA ASP A 3 -9.20 -10.30 -3.72
C ASP A 3 -7.95 -9.84 -2.96
N HIS A 4 -8.11 -8.96 -1.97
CA HIS A 4 -6.98 -8.34 -1.24
C HIS A 4 -7.08 -8.50 0.30
N ASN A 5 -8.00 -9.34 0.81
CA ASN A 5 -8.33 -9.38 2.24
C ASN A 5 -8.51 -10.81 2.80
N ASN A 6 -7.53 -11.69 2.59
CA ASN A 6 -7.60 -13.05 3.13
C ASN A 6 -7.18 -13.14 4.60
N ALA A 7 -7.98 -12.55 5.50
CA ALA A 7 -7.74 -12.58 6.94
C ALA A 7 -7.76 -14.02 7.52
N ALA A 8 -8.41 -14.97 6.85
CA ALA A 8 -8.51 -16.35 7.31
C ALA A 8 -7.16 -17.10 7.31
N LEU A 9 -6.17 -16.62 6.54
CA LEU A 9 -4.81 -17.20 6.54
C LEU A 9 -3.92 -16.66 7.66
N ILE A 10 -4.35 -15.62 8.38
CA ILE A 10 -3.57 -15.04 9.48
C ILE A 10 -3.72 -15.94 10.71
N ARG A 11 -2.61 -16.52 11.17
CA ARG A 11 -2.56 -17.36 12.37
C ARG A 11 -2.76 -16.52 13.64
N GLY A 12 -3.25 -17.15 14.72
CA GLY A 12 -3.46 -16.52 16.03
C GLY A 12 -4.84 -15.89 16.19
N HIS A 13 -4.94 -14.84 17.00
CA HIS A 13 -6.18 -14.13 17.28
C HIS A 13 -6.09 -12.66 16.82
N PRO A 14 -6.07 -12.40 15.49
CA PRO A 14 -5.90 -11.05 14.98
C PRO A 14 -7.15 -10.20 15.24
N VAL A 15 -6.93 -8.91 15.52
CA VAL A 15 -8.00 -7.91 15.41
C VAL A 15 -8.21 -7.60 13.93
N VAL A 16 -9.42 -7.85 13.42
CA VAL A 16 -9.76 -7.63 12.01
C VAL A 16 -10.57 -6.35 11.88
N LEU A 17 -9.97 -5.34 11.25
CA LEU A 17 -10.60 -4.06 10.97
C LEU A 17 -10.98 -4.01 9.49
N ARG A 18 -12.26 -3.80 9.18
CA ARG A 18 -12.78 -3.73 7.80
C ARG A 18 -13.33 -2.35 7.51
N GLY A 19 -12.71 -1.64 6.56
CA GLY A 19 -13.10 -0.28 6.15
C GLY A 19 -14.43 -0.20 5.40
N LEU A 20 -15.01 -1.34 5.03
CA LEU A 20 -16.31 -1.44 4.39
C LEU A 20 -17.20 -2.39 5.20
N THR A 21 -18.51 -2.15 5.18
CA THR A 21 -19.51 -3.07 5.72
C THR A 21 -19.55 -4.36 4.90
N GLU A 22 -20.30 -5.35 5.41
CA GLU A 22 -20.56 -6.59 4.67
C GLU A 22 -21.11 -6.31 3.26
N GLY A 23 -20.55 -7.02 2.28
CA GLY A 23 -20.87 -6.87 0.86
C GLY A 23 -20.34 -5.59 0.22
N GLY A 24 -19.58 -4.74 0.92
CA GLY A 24 -19.13 -3.45 0.38
C GLY A 24 -20.26 -2.44 0.20
N ARG A 25 -21.42 -2.66 0.87
CA ARG A 25 -22.61 -1.81 0.75
C ARG A 25 -22.37 -0.39 1.23
N ASP A 26 -21.59 -0.23 2.29
CA ASP A 26 -21.19 1.08 2.81
C ASP A 26 -19.77 1.12 3.36
N TRP A 27 -19.26 2.31 3.61
CA TRP A 27 -18.05 2.46 4.42
C TRP A 27 -18.33 2.12 5.86
N ASN A 28 -17.32 1.56 6.51
CA ASN A 28 -17.26 1.37 7.95
C ASN A 28 -16.05 2.17 8.45
N PRO A 29 -16.21 3.47 8.76
CA PRO A 29 -15.11 4.32 9.19
C PRO A 29 -14.50 3.80 10.50
N ILE A 30 -13.20 3.55 10.48
CA ILE A 30 -12.44 3.05 11.62
C ILE A 30 -11.53 4.17 12.13
N ARG A 31 -11.62 4.42 13.42
CA ARG A 31 -10.57 5.02 14.23
C ARG A 31 -10.23 4.02 15.34
N TYR A 32 -9.01 3.50 15.30
CA TYR A 32 -8.57 2.45 16.20
C TYR A 32 -7.29 2.88 16.90
N GLN A 33 -7.19 2.56 18.19
CA GLN A 33 -6.00 2.76 19.01
C GLN A 33 -5.80 1.54 19.89
N HIS A 34 -4.60 0.98 19.86
CA HIS A 34 -4.18 -0.05 20.82
C HIS A 34 -2.70 0.09 21.11
N LYS A 35 -2.37 0.42 22.38
CA LYS A 35 -1.00 0.74 22.80
C LYS A 35 -0.40 1.83 21.91
N ASP A 36 0.72 1.54 21.25
CA ASP A 36 1.47 2.41 20.36
C ASP A 36 1.04 2.30 18.88
N VAL A 37 0.01 1.50 18.59
CA VAL A 37 -0.59 1.37 17.25
C VAL A 37 -1.85 2.22 17.14
N SER A 38 -1.89 3.10 16.15
CA SER A 38 -3.12 3.77 15.72
C SER A 38 -3.45 3.42 14.27
N LEU A 39 -4.75 3.39 13.94
CA LEU A 39 -5.22 3.21 12.58
C LEU A 39 -6.41 4.13 12.33
N VAL A 40 -6.39 4.81 11.18
CA VAL A 40 -7.56 5.52 10.65
C VAL A 40 -7.86 5.01 9.25
N SER A 41 -9.15 4.90 8.94
CA SER A 41 -9.62 4.59 7.61
C SER A 41 -10.26 5.82 6.97
N VAL A 42 -9.97 6.08 5.70
CA VAL A 42 -10.50 7.22 4.95
C VAL A 42 -11.38 6.71 3.80
N PRO A 43 -12.69 7.00 3.81
CA PRO A 43 -13.61 6.65 2.74
C PRO A 43 -13.19 7.23 1.39
N VAL A 44 -13.12 6.37 0.36
CA VAL A 44 -12.85 6.73 -1.04
C VAL A 44 -13.68 5.85 -1.97
N TYR A 45 -13.58 6.07 -3.27
CA TYR A 45 -14.18 5.22 -4.29
C TYR A 45 -13.13 4.48 -5.11
N HIS A 46 -13.55 3.36 -5.68
CA HIS A 46 -12.73 2.56 -6.58
C HIS A 46 -12.75 3.08 -8.02
N ASP A 47 -13.52 4.12 -8.29
CA ASP A 47 -13.64 4.76 -9.60
C ASP A 47 -13.95 6.26 -9.45
N GLU A 48 -13.87 6.99 -10.55
CA GLU A 48 -14.18 8.43 -10.63
C GLU A 48 -15.69 8.72 -10.63
N GLN A 49 -16.54 7.69 -10.71
CA GLN A 49 -17.99 7.81 -10.77
C GLN A 49 -18.65 7.48 -9.43
N GLN A 50 -18.00 7.85 -8.33
CA GLN A 50 -18.52 7.65 -6.98
C GLN A 50 -18.90 6.19 -6.69
N GLY A 51 -18.08 5.26 -7.17
CA GLY A 51 -18.23 3.83 -6.93
C GLY A 51 -19.31 3.17 -7.78
N ARG A 52 -19.88 3.86 -8.77
CA ARG A 52 -20.92 3.29 -9.65
C ARG A 52 -20.41 2.15 -10.51
N LEU A 53 -19.12 2.13 -10.85
CA LEU A 53 -18.54 1.12 -11.73
C LEU A 53 -17.90 -0.03 -10.95
N ARG A 54 -17.24 0.27 -9.83
CA ARG A 54 -16.36 -0.66 -9.10
C ARG A 54 -16.59 -0.67 -7.59
N GLY A 55 -17.46 0.20 -7.10
CA GLY A 55 -17.85 0.26 -5.70
C GLY A 55 -17.01 1.19 -4.82
N LYS A 56 -17.21 1.02 -3.52
CA LYS A 56 -16.55 1.79 -2.47
C LYS A 56 -15.19 1.19 -2.16
N ASN A 57 -14.24 2.05 -1.80
CA ASN A 57 -12.91 1.65 -1.37
C ASN A 57 -12.53 2.40 -0.08
N THR A 58 -11.43 2.03 0.57
CA THR A 58 -10.98 2.69 1.79
C THR A 58 -9.47 2.77 1.83
N MET A 59 -8.94 3.98 2.00
CA MET A 59 -7.53 4.16 2.33
C MET A 59 -7.33 3.90 3.81
N ILE A 60 -6.18 3.34 4.18
CA ILE A 60 -5.85 3.07 5.59
C ILE A 60 -4.53 3.76 5.90
N ALA A 61 -4.48 4.51 7.00
CA ALA A 61 -3.23 4.99 7.58
C ALA A 61 -3.01 4.31 8.93
N VAL A 62 -1.87 3.66 9.08
CA VAL A 62 -1.44 3.00 10.32
C VAL A 62 -0.22 3.72 10.86
N GLU A 63 -0.21 3.99 12.15
CA GLU A 63 0.92 4.60 12.84
C GLU A 63 1.42 3.64 13.93
N LEU A 64 2.72 3.40 13.95
CA LEU A 64 3.39 2.59 14.97
C LEU A 64 4.79 3.18 15.22
N GLY A 65 5.10 3.50 16.47
CA GLY A 65 6.43 4.00 16.85
C GLY A 65 6.86 5.25 16.07
N GLY A 66 5.92 6.17 15.80
CA GLY A 66 6.15 7.41 15.04
C GLY A 66 6.35 7.21 13.54
N LEU A 67 6.17 5.98 13.03
CA LEU A 67 6.15 5.67 11.60
C LEU A 67 4.71 5.53 11.13
N ARG A 68 4.26 6.44 10.27
CA ARG A 68 2.94 6.44 9.65
C ARG A 68 3.02 5.96 8.21
N VAL A 69 2.27 4.88 7.95
CA VAL A 69 2.18 4.24 6.65
C VAL A 69 0.77 4.35 6.12
N ALA A 70 0.62 4.91 4.92
CA ALA A 70 -0.68 4.99 4.24
C ALA A 70 -0.74 3.97 3.08
N HIS A 71 -1.82 3.20 3.03
CA HIS A 71 -2.15 2.27 1.96
C HIS A 71 -3.40 2.76 1.24
N LEU A 72 -3.25 3.19 -0.02
CA LEU A 72 -4.35 3.79 -0.77
C LEU A 72 -5.30 2.75 -1.41
N SER A 73 -4.96 1.45 -1.32
CA SER A 73 -5.77 0.35 -1.84
C SER A 73 -6.09 0.55 -3.33
N ASP A 74 -7.29 0.19 -3.76
CA ASP A 74 -7.75 0.27 -5.15
C ASP A 74 -8.35 1.63 -5.50
N MET A 75 -7.78 2.72 -4.98
CA MET A 75 -8.36 4.05 -5.17
C MET A 75 -8.39 4.41 -6.66
N GLY A 76 -9.55 4.85 -7.14
CA GLY A 76 -9.80 5.13 -8.56
C GLY A 76 -9.96 6.61 -8.90
N HIS A 77 -9.61 7.52 -8.00
CA HIS A 77 -9.68 8.97 -8.21
C HIS A 77 -8.61 9.67 -7.34
N LEU A 78 -8.30 10.94 -7.62
CA LEU A 78 -7.45 11.74 -6.72
C LEU A 78 -8.17 12.02 -5.39
N PRO A 79 -7.47 11.97 -4.24
CA PRO A 79 -8.07 12.37 -2.96
C PRO A 79 -8.51 13.83 -2.96
N THR A 80 -9.61 14.12 -2.26
CA THR A 80 -10.06 15.47 -1.93
C THR A 80 -9.22 16.08 -0.81
N GLU A 81 -9.30 17.40 -0.63
CA GLU A 81 -8.69 18.13 0.48
C GLU A 81 -8.97 17.46 1.85
N ALA A 82 -10.25 17.14 2.11
CA ALA A 82 -10.67 16.51 3.35
C ALA A 82 -10.05 15.11 3.53
N GLN A 83 -9.90 14.34 2.45
CA GLN A 83 -9.28 13.02 2.48
C GLN A 83 -7.76 13.13 2.73
N TYR A 84 -7.07 14.11 2.14
CA TYR A 84 -5.67 14.40 2.45
C TYR A 84 -5.48 14.79 3.92
N GLN A 85 -6.34 15.68 4.44
CA GLN A 85 -6.32 16.07 5.85
C GLN A 85 -6.57 14.88 6.77
N ALA A 86 -7.51 14.00 6.43
CA ALA A 86 -7.80 12.80 7.20
C ALA A 86 -6.64 11.78 7.21
N LEU A 87 -5.90 11.66 6.10
CA LEU A 87 -4.68 10.85 6.04
C LEU A 87 -3.57 11.41 6.95
N GLY A 88 -3.46 12.74 7.01
CA GLY A 88 -2.44 13.44 7.79
C GLY A 88 -1.03 13.25 7.20
N ARG A 89 -0.02 13.41 8.06
CA ARG A 89 1.38 13.17 7.66
C ARG A 89 1.60 11.70 7.30
N VAL A 90 2.35 11.42 6.24
CA VAL A 90 2.67 10.06 5.78
C VAL A 90 4.17 9.94 5.58
N GLU A 91 4.80 8.93 6.17
CA GLU A 91 6.23 8.66 5.95
C GLU A 91 6.44 7.65 4.83
N VAL A 92 5.58 6.64 4.78
CA VAL A 92 5.62 5.58 3.77
C VAL A 92 4.26 5.49 3.09
N LEU A 93 4.24 5.68 1.78
CA LEU A 93 3.02 5.61 0.97
C LEU A 93 3.03 4.35 0.11
N LEU A 94 1.95 3.58 0.14
CA LEU A 94 1.65 2.50 -0.80
C LEU A 94 0.55 3.01 -1.74
N VAL A 95 0.89 3.25 -3.00
CA VAL A 95 0.05 3.96 -3.97
C VAL A 95 -0.18 3.10 -5.21
N PRO A 96 -1.42 2.88 -5.64
CA PRO A 96 -1.68 2.11 -6.86
C PRO A 96 -1.24 2.89 -8.10
N VAL A 97 -0.76 2.19 -9.13
CA VAL A 97 -0.27 2.80 -10.37
C VAL A 97 -0.75 2.07 -11.64
N GLY A 98 -1.74 1.18 -11.50
CA GLY A 98 -2.14 0.26 -12.57
C GLY A 98 -3.02 0.87 -13.67
N GLY A 99 -3.59 2.06 -13.47
CA GLY A 99 -4.29 2.86 -14.49
C GLY A 99 -5.64 2.36 -15.01
N HIS A 100 -5.97 1.07 -14.83
CA HIS A 100 -7.21 0.49 -15.38
C HIS A 100 -8.30 0.20 -14.35
N PHE A 101 -7.91 -0.36 -13.20
CA PHE A 101 -8.82 -0.61 -12.08
C PHE A 101 -8.67 0.45 -10.98
N SER A 102 -7.56 1.19 -10.99
CA SER A 102 -7.20 2.24 -10.03
C SER A 102 -6.72 3.48 -10.79
N ILE A 103 -6.29 4.50 -10.06
CA ILE A 103 -5.50 5.59 -10.62
C ILE A 103 -4.25 5.10 -11.37
N ASP A 104 -3.76 5.94 -12.28
CA ASP A 104 -2.55 5.71 -13.07
C ASP A 104 -1.27 6.21 -12.38
N GLY A 105 -0.13 5.98 -13.03
CA GLY A 105 1.17 6.42 -12.53
C GLY A 105 1.35 7.94 -12.45
N ARG A 106 0.65 8.74 -13.26
CA ARG A 106 0.73 10.21 -13.25
C ARG A 106 -0.06 10.79 -12.08
N GLN A 107 -1.30 10.34 -11.89
CA GLN A 107 -2.13 10.68 -10.74
C GLN A 107 -1.45 10.26 -9.42
N ALA A 108 -0.79 9.09 -9.41
CA ALA A 108 -0.01 8.65 -8.26
C ALA A 108 1.16 9.61 -7.92
N ARG A 109 1.80 10.22 -8.93
CA ARG A 109 2.86 11.23 -8.70
C ARG A 109 2.31 12.50 -8.08
N GLU A 110 1.14 12.98 -8.52
CA GLU A 110 0.48 14.15 -7.92
C GLU A 110 0.23 13.93 -6.41
N ILE A 111 -0.20 12.72 -6.05
CA ILE A 111 -0.39 12.34 -4.64
C ILE A 111 0.94 12.36 -3.88
N VAL A 112 2.02 11.84 -4.46
CA VAL A 112 3.36 11.84 -3.84
C VAL A 112 3.88 13.27 -3.67
N GLU A 113 3.75 14.13 -4.67
CA GLU A 113 4.17 15.53 -4.62
C GLU A 113 3.45 16.31 -3.51
N ARG A 114 2.18 15.96 -3.30
CA ARG A 114 1.33 16.58 -2.30
C ARG A 114 1.55 16.06 -0.88
N LEU A 115 1.63 14.74 -0.70
CA LEU A 115 1.85 14.13 0.62
C LEU A 115 3.31 14.21 1.07
N ARG A 116 4.25 14.38 0.13
CA ARG A 116 5.70 14.40 0.36
C ARG A 116 6.18 13.27 1.29
N PRO A 117 5.83 12.00 1.02
CA PRO A 117 6.30 10.90 1.83
C PRO A 117 7.81 10.74 1.69
N ARG A 118 8.45 10.15 2.71
CA ARG A 118 9.89 9.82 2.65
C ARG A 118 10.15 8.67 1.69
N ILE A 119 9.19 7.76 1.57
CA ILE A 119 9.19 6.62 0.64
C ILE A 119 7.81 6.47 0.02
N ALA A 120 7.76 6.30 -1.30
CA ALA A 120 6.57 5.85 -2.01
C ALA A 120 6.84 4.50 -2.67
N ILE A 121 5.90 3.57 -2.54
CA ILE A 121 5.98 2.20 -3.05
C ILE A 121 4.80 2.00 -3.99
N PRO A 122 5.03 1.79 -5.30
CA PRO A 122 3.95 1.49 -6.23
C PRO A 122 3.35 0.12 -5.91
N ILE A 123 2.02 0.04 -5.90
CA ILE A 123 1.25 -1.20 -5.82
C ILE A 123 0.32 -1.32 -7.04
N HIS A 124 -0.30 -2.48 -7.21
CA HIS A 124 -1.29 -2.75 -8.28
C HIS A 124 -0.74 -2.48 -9.70
N SER A 125 0.57 -2.69 -9.90
CA SER A 125 1.23 -2.61 -11.20
C SER A 125 1.34 -3.97 -11.89
N LYS A 126 1.66 -3.96 -13.17
CA LYS A 126 1.92 -5.16 -13.98
C LYS A 126 3.11 -5.94 -13.42
N THR A 127 2.91 -7.23 -13.26
CA THR A 127 3.92 -8.21 -12.85
C THR A 127 3.86 -9.43 -13.77
N ALA A 128 4.80 -10.37 -13.63
CA ALA A 128 4.73 -11.64 -14.34
C ALA A 128 3.43 -12.41 -14.07
N ALA A 129 2.83 -12.27 -12.87
CA ALA A 129 1.57 -12.93 -12.51
C ALA A 129 0.32 -12.26 -13.13
N THR A 130 0.44 -10.99 -13.53
CA THR A 130 -0.64 -10.18 -14.11
C THR A 130 -0.31 -9.77 -15.55
N ALA A 131 0.52 -10.56 -16.25
CA ALA A 131 1.03 -10.20 -17.57
C ALA A 131 -0.07 -9.97 -18.61
N THR A 132 -1.18 -10.70 -18.52
CA THR A 132 -2.34 -10.59 -19.42
C THR A 132 -3.38 -9.57 -18.98
N TRP A 133 -3.18 -8.94 -17.81
CA TRP A 133 -4.15 -7.98 -17.28
C TRP A 133 -3.99 -6.62 -17.98
N PRO A 134 -5.09 -5.86 -18.13
CA PRO A 134 -5.09 -4.56 -18.81
C PRO A 134 -4.52 -3.44 -17.93
N ILE A 135 -3.47 -3.71 -17.12
CA ILE A 135 -2.86 -2.73 -16.19
C ILE A 135 -1.48 -2.28 -16.66
N GLU A 136 -1.07 -1.10 -16.24
CA GLU A 136 0.25 -0.53 -16.51
C GLU A 136 1.32 -1.05 -15.54
N ASP A 137 2.58 -0.95 -15.94
CA ASP A 137 3.71 -1.14 -15.03
C ASP A 137 4.03 0.18 -14.29
N GLU A 138 5.07 0.19 -13.48
CA GLU A 138 5.43 1.37 -12.68
C GLU A 138 6.15 2.49 -13.46
N ARG A 139 6.39 2.35 -14.77
CA ARG A 139 7.29 3.27 -15.52
C ARG A 139 6.84 4.72 -15.45
N ALA A 140 5.56 5.00 -15.73
CA ALA A 140 5.02 6.36 -15.70
C ALA A 140 5.09 6.97 -14.29
N PHE A 141 4.99 6.14 -13.25
CA PHE A 141 5.12 6.56 -11.86
C PHE A 141 6.56 6.91 -11.49
N VAL A 142 7.54 6.10 -11.90
CA VAL A 142 8.96 6.30 -11.52
C VAL A 142 9.69 7.32 -12.40
N GLU A 143 9.10 7.70 -13.53
CA GLU A 143 9.68 8.63 -14.50
C GLU A 143 10.08 9.97 -13.84
N GLY A 144 11.32 10.40 -14.07
CA GLY A 144 11.84 11.66 -13.55
C GLY A 144 12.23 11.64 -12.07
N TYR A 145 11.94 10.57 -11.31
CA TYR A 145 12.47 10.45 -9.96
C TYR A 145 13.96 10.11 -10.01
N PRO A 146 14.83 10.92 -9.37
CA PRO A 146 16.28 10.73 -9.47
C PRO A 146 16.78 9.51 -8.68
N ARG A 147 15.96 8.95 -7.79
CA ARG A 147 16.37 7.86 -6.90
C ARG A 147 15.28 6.80 -6.77
N VAL A 148 15.37 5.79 -7.65
CA VAL A 148 14.47 4.64 -7.70
C VAL A 148 15.25 3.39 -7.33
N ARG A 149 14.79 2.63 -6.33
CA ARG A 149 15.37 1.33 -5.97
C ARG A 149 14.43 0.20 -6.34
N ARG A 150 14.94 -0.76 -7.11
CA ARG A 150 14.28 -2.04 -7.38
C ARG A 150 14.74 -3.07 -6.36
N LEU A 151 13.79 -3.74 -5.71
CA LEU A 151 14.07 -4.77 -4.73
C LEU A 151 14.18 -6.14 -5.42
N GLY A 152 15.05 -7.02 -4.93
CA GLY A 152 15.18 -8.40 -5.43
C GLY A 152 14.08 -9.35 -4.96
N GLY A 153 13.06 -8.87 -4.24
CA GLY A 153 12.00 -9.69 -3.68
C GLY A 153 10.85 -8.89 -3.06
N PRO A 154 9.78 -9.56 -2.60
CA PRO A 154 8.53 -8.94 -2.18
C PRO A 154 8.56 -8.39 -0.75
N ARG A 155 9.73 -8.36 -0.10
CA ARG A 155 9.89 -7.97 1.29
C ARG A 155 10.86 -6.80 1.39
N VAL A 156 10.43 -5.76 2.09
CA VAL A 156 11.28 -4.67 2.56
C VAL A 156 11.21 -4.59 4.08
N THR A 157 12.26 -4.10 4.71
CA THR A 157 12.30 -3.79 6.13
C THR A 157 12.73 -2.34 6.25
N LEU A 158 11.91 -1.54 6.93
CA LEU A 158 12.13 -0.11 7.12
C LEU A 158 12.28 0.15 8.61
N ALA A 159 13.17 1.09 8.95
CA ALA A 159 13.28 1.65 10.29
C ALA A 159 13.16 3.16 10.17
N LEU A 160 12.44 3.82 11.09
CA LEU A 160 12.21 5.26 11.05
C LEU A 160 13.52 6.06 10.98
N THR A 161 14.53 5.63 11.75
CA THR A 161 15.87 6.24 11.79
C THR A 161 16.65 6.07 10.49
N ALA A 162 16.27 5.12 9.64
CA ALA A 162 16.91 4.86 8.35
C ALA A 162 16.12 5.43 7.16
N LEU A 163 14.99 6.11 7.42
CA LEU A 163 14.24 6.77 6.36
C LEU A 163 14.96 8.04 5.89
N PRO A 164 14.88 8.37 4.59
CA PRO A 164 15.35 9.66 4.09
C PRO A 164 14.78 10.84 4.89
N SER A 165 15.56 11.91 5.06
CA SER A 165 15.08 13.14 5.66
C SER A 165 13.91 13.70 4.84
N PRO A 166 12.88 14.28 5.49
CA PRO A 166 11.72 14.81 4.79
C PRO A 166 12.05 16.10 4.01
N HIS A 167 13.17 16.76 4.36
CA HIS A 167 13.65 17.99 3.73
C HIS A 167 15.18 17.90 3.58
N GLY A 168 15.65 17.91 2.34
CA GLY A 168 17.08 17.88 1.97
C GLY A 168 17.26 17.31 0.57
N ASP A 169 17.28 18.19 -0.43
CA ASP A 169 17.64 17.99 -1.84
C ASP A 169 17.17 16.72 -2.54
N LEU A 170 16.15 16.87 -3.40
CA LEU A 170 15.85 16.07 -4.61
C LEU A 170 16.49 14.68 -4.62
N GLY A 171 16.04 13.84 -3.68
CA GLY A 171 16.89 12.74 -3.32
C GLY A 171 16.42 11.77 -2.25
N ALA A 172 15.49 10.89 -2.58
CA ALA A 172 15.21 9.70 -1.78
C ALA A 172 16.37 8.68 -1.86
N ARG A 173 17.36 8.70 -0.96
CA ARG A 173 18.41 7.64 -0.93
C ARG A 173 17.77 6.28 -0.58
N ALA A 174 18.32 5.21 -1.14
CA ALA A 174 17.91 3.86 -0.84
C ALA A 174 19.04 3.12 -0.09
N THR A 175 18.78 2.74 1.16
CA THR A 175 19.76 2.15 2.08
C THR A 175 19.79 0.63 2.03
N GLU A 176 20.99 0.07 1.90
CA GLU A 176 21.31 -1.36 2.01
C GLU A 176 20.97 -1.91 3.41
N VAL A 177 20.52 -3.17 3.50
CA VAL A 177 20.46 -3.90 4.79
C VAL A 177 21.05 -5.28 4.58
N GLY A 178 22.26 -5.46 5.12
CA GLY A 178 22.95 -6.74 5.25
C GLY A 178 22.36 -7.62 6.36
N ARG A 179 22.73 -8.91 6.31
CA ARG A 179 22.39 -9.97 7.29
C ARG A 179 22.90 -9.63 8.69
N GLY A 180 22.15 -10.02 9.72
CA GLY A 180 22.71 -10.22 11.07
C GLY A 180 21.73 -10.13 12.25
N ASP A 181 21.40 -11.31 12.79
CA ASP A 181 21.15 -11.71 14.19
C ASP A 181 20.23 -10.96 15.19
N ARG A 182 19.35 -11.82 15.75
CA ARG A 182 18.71 -11.92 17.09
C ARG A 182 18.79 -10.76 18.08
N GLY A 183 17.61 -10.39 18.61
CA GLY A 183 17.41 -9.72 19.90
C GLY A 183 16.46 -8.52 19.82
N TYR A 184 15.23 -8.64 20.33
CA TYR A 184 14.30 -7.51 20.42
C TYR A 184 14.46 -6.80 21.78
N SER A 185 15.08 -5.62 21.75
CA SER A 185 14.88 -4.56 22.75
C SER A 185 14.27 -3.32 22.06
N ALA A 186 13.59 -2.48 22.85
CA ALA A 186 12.69 -1.42 22.42
C ALA A 186 13.23 -0.49 21.30
N GLY A 187 12.37 -0.10 20.35
CA GLY A 187 12.62 1.04 19.44
C GLY A 187 12.70 0.75 17.93
N ARG A 188 12.43 -0.47 17.46
CA ARG A 188 12.38 -0.79 16.02
C ARG A 188 10.98 -1.17 15.56
N ALA A 189 10.26 -0.24 14.94
CA ALA A 189 9.09 -0.57 14.13
C ALA A 189 9.57 -1.26 12.84
N VAL A 190 9.45 -2.59 12.77
CA VAL A 190 9.76 -3.37 11.58
C VAL A 190 8.47 -3.61 10.82
N LEU A 191 8.24 -2.85 9.76
CA LEU A 191 7.14 -3.11 8.84
C LEU A 191 7.59 -4.12 7.77
N HIS A 192 7.01 -5.32 7.82
CA HIS A 192 7.09 -6.28 6.72
C HIS A 192 5.93 -6.04 5.76
N LEU A 193 6.19 -5.25 4.70
CA LEU A 193 5.30 -5.21 3.55
C LEU A 193 5.54 -6.50 2.77
N LEU A 194 4.54 -7.38 2.73
CA LEU A 194 4.51 -8.57 1.88
C LEU A 194 3.62 -8.23 0.69
N ALA A 195 4.21 -8.12 -0.50
CA ALA A 195 3.42 -8.17 -1.73
C ALA A 195 2.82 -9.59 -1.89
N PRO A 196 1.65 -9.75 -2.53
CA PRO A 196 1.01 -11.05 -2.67
C PRO A 196 1.97 -12.08 -3.25
N SER A 197 2.10 -13.20 -2.55
CA SER A 197 2.85 -14.37 -2.99
C SER A 197 2.28 -14.90 -4.31
N ARG A 198 3.16 -15.44 -5.16
CA ARG A 198 2.75 -16.26 -6.31
C ARG A 198 1.74 -17.28 -5.79
N LYS A 199 0.48 -17.23 -6.25
CA LYS A 199 -0.36 -18.41 -6.19
C LYS A 199 0.35 -19.46 -7.04
N ASN A 200 0.76 -20.58 -6.43
CA ASN A 200 1.05 -21.78 -7.21
C ASN A 200 -0.20 -22.05 -8.06
N PRO A 201 -0.07 -22.28 -9.37
CA PRO A 201 -1.21 -22.74 -10.14
C PRO A 201 -1.70 -24.04 -9.51
N SER A 202 -2.98 -24.12 -9.16
CA SER A 202 -3.62 -25.42 -8.91
C SER A 202 -3.42 -26.28 -10.16
N PRO A 203 -3.12 -27.58 -10.01
CA PRO A 203 -3.03 -28.47 -11.16
C PRO A 203 -4.39 -28.48 -11.87
N ALA A 204 -4.37 -28.28 -13.19
CA ALA A 204 -5.54 -28.44 -14.03
C ALA A 204 -6.06 -29.89 -13.88
N PRO A 205 -7.38 -30.11 -13.77
CA PRO A 205 -7.93 -31.45 -13.78
C PRO A 205 -7.97 -31.98 -15.22
N GLY A 206 -7.42 -33.18 -15.43
CA GLY A 206 -7.74 -33.99 -16.60
C GLY A 206 -6.63 -34.11 -17.64
N ALA A 207 -5.73 -35.07 -17.41
CA ALA A 207 -5.19 -35.90 -18.49
C ALA A 207 -5.19 -37.34 -17.94
N SER A 208 -6.18 -38.11 -18.37
CA SER A 208 -6.26 -39.54 -18.16
C SER A 208 -6.03 -40.25 -19.49
N VAL A 209 -5.07 -41.18 -19.44
CA VAL A 209 -4.60 -42.19 -20.41
C VAL A 209 -3.83 -41.65 -21.62
#